data_AF-A0A9E2MIB0-F1
#
_entry.id   AF-A0A9E2MIB0-F1
#
_cell.length_a   1.000
_cell.length_b   1.000
_cell.length_c   1.000
_cell.angle_alpha   90.00
_cell.angle_beta   90.00
_cell.angle_gamma   90.00
#
_symmetry.space_group_name_H-M   'P 1'
#
loop_
_entity.id
_entity.type
_entity.pdbx_description
1 polymer ?
#
loop_
_entity_poly.entity_id
_entity_poly.type
_entity_poly.pdbx_seq_one_letter_code
_entity_poly.pdbx_strand_id
1 'polypeptide(L)'
;MNEIVSLQLDVPKAWAQDLNDRATLLEILSLGLETYRLQRALILYQQGAGSLGYVADLVGISKRVLLEEARQRGALPHFDEHYVEQDLNQ
;
A
#
# COMPACT_ATOMS: atom_id res chain seq x y z
N MET A 1 -18.73 10.65 11.03
CA MET A 1 -19.28 11.38 9.87
C MET A 1 -18.41 11.04 8.69
N ASN A 2 -18.95 10.51 7.59
CA ASN A 2 -18.16 10.33 6.37
C ASN A 2 -18.01 11.70 5.72
N GLU A 3 -16.86 12.33 5.91
CA GLU A 3 -16.52 13.58 5.23
C GLU A 3 -16.29 13.27 3.75
N ILE A 4 -17.07 13.91 2.87
CA ILE A 4 -16.92 13.79 1.42
C ILE A 4 -16.03 14.93 0.95
N VAL A 5 -14.94 14.59 0.27
CA VAL A 5 -14.01 15.55 -0.32
C VAL A 5 -14.14 15.49 -1.85
N SER A 6 -14.22 16.66 -2.49
CA SER A 6 -14.21 16.80 -3.95
C SER A 6 -12.79 17.03 -4.46
N LEU A 7 -12.37 16.26 -5.45
CA LEU A 7 -11.06 16.36 -6.10
C LEU A 7 -11.25 16.70 -7.57
N GLN A 8 -10.45 17.63 -8.09
CA GLN A 8 -10.32 17.90 -9.52
C GLN A 8 -8.98 17.32 -10.01
N LEU A 9 -9.02 16.55 -11.10
CA LEU A 9 -7.87 15.80 -11.61
C LEU A 9 -7.74 16.05 -13.11
N ASP A 10 -6.54 16.43 -13.55
CA ASP A 10 -6.17 16.42 -14.96
C ASP A 10 -5.64 15.03 -15.33
N VAL A 11 -6.31 14.36 -16.25
CA VAL A 11 -5.97 12.99 -16.69
C VAL A 11 -5.70 12.93 -18.20
N PRO A 12 -4.90 11.97 -18.68
CA PRO A 12 -4.75 11.72 -20.10
C PRO A 12 -6.11 11.52 -20.78
N LYS A 13 -6.34 12.21 -21.90
CA LYS A 13 -7.61 12.13 -22.65
C LYS A 13 -8.00 10.70 -23.02
N ALA A 14 -7.02 9.82 -23.23
CA ALA A 14 -7.24 8.41 -23.52
C ALA A 14 -8.03 7.67 -22.42
N TRP A 15 -7.90 8.08 -21.15
CA TRP A 15 -8.59 7.45 -20.02
C TRP A 15 -10.05 7.86 -19.90
N ALA A 16 -10.49 8.87 -20.67
CA ALA A 16 -11.85 9.38 -20.58
C ALA A 16 -12.92 8.32 -20.87
N GLN A 17 -12.60 7.28 -21.67
CA GLN A 17 -13.51 6.16 -21.92
C GLN A 17 -13.63 5.24 -20.70
N ASP A 18 -12.53 4.96 -20.01
CA ASP A 18 -12.51 4.06 -18.85
C ASP A 18 -12.99 4.74 -17.56
N LEU A 19 -12.93 6.07 -17.50
CA LEU A 19 -13.31 6.90 -16.35
C LEU A 19 -14.66 7.62 -16.54
N ASN A 20 -15.51 7.12 -17.44
CA ASN A 20 -16.77 7.77 -17.80
C ASN A 20 -17.89 7.60 -16.75
N ASP A 21 -17.76 6.61 -15.87
CA ASP A 21 -18.69 6.35 -14.77
C ASP A 21 -18.04 6.61 -13.41
N ARG A 22 -18.82 7.22 -12.50
CA ARG A 22 -18.32 7.60 -11.16
C ARG A 22 -18.00 6.37 -10.31
N ALA A 23 -18.80 5.31 -10.38
CA ALA A 23 -18.56 4.12 -9.59
C ALA A 23 -17.30 3.40 -10.08
N THR A 24 -17.14 3.27 -11.40
CA THR A 24 -15.92 2.74 -12.02
C THR A 24 -14.68 3.57 -11.65
N LEU A 25 -14.76 4.91 -11.69
CA LEU A 25 -13.65 5.78 -11.27
C LEU A 25 -13.26 5.53 -9.81
N LEU A 26 -14.23 5.47 -8.90
CA LEU A 26 -13.97 5.22 -7.48
C LEU A 26 -13.40 3.83 -7.23
N GLU A 27 -13.84 2.83 -7.97
CA GLU A 27 -13.30 1.47 -7.90
C GLU A 27 -11.85 1.42 -8.39
N ILE A 28 -11.55 2.01 -9.55
CA ILE A 28 -10.18 2.11 -10.09
C ILE A 28 -9.26 2.84 -9.09
N LEU A 29 -9.71 3.96 -8.52
CA LEU A 29 -8.95 4.69 -7.51
C LEU A 29 -8.74 3.85 -6.26
N SER A 30 -9.75 3.10 -5.81
CA SER A 30 -9.61 2.20 -4.65
C SER A 30 -8.54 1.12 -4.89
N LEU A 31 -8.60 0.44 -6.04
CA LEU A 31 -7.63 -0.58 -6.43
C LEU A 31 -6.21 0.00 -6.55
N GLY A 32 -6.09 1.19 -7.16
CA GLY A 32 -4.83 1.90 -7.30
C GLY A 32 -4.24 2.33 -5.95
N LEU A 33 -5.07 2.84 -5.04
CA LEU A 33 -4.64 3.25 -3.69
C LEU A 33 -4.15 2.07 -2.85
N GLU A 34 -4.84 0.93 -2.93
CA GLU A 34 -4.41 -0.30 -2.25
C GLU A 34 -3.04 -0.76 -2.78
N THR A 35 -2.91 -0.84 -4.10
CA THR A 35 -1.65 -1.23 -4.77
C THR A 35 -0.52 -0.26 -4.41
N TYR A 36 -0.79 1.04 -4.41
CA TYR A 36 0.19 2.09 -4.08
C TYR A 36 0.69 1.98 -2.65
N ARG A 37 -0.21 1.81 -1.66
CA ARG A 37 0.19 1.66 -0.25
C ARG A 37 1.08 0.44 -0.05
N LEU A 38 0.75 -0.67 -0.69
CA LEU A 38 1.53 -1.89 -0.62
C LEU A 38 2.93 -1.72 -1.19
N GLN A 39 3.04 -1.15 -2.41
CA GLN A 39 4.33 -0.87 -3.02
C GLN A 39 5.18 0.06 -2.14
N ARG A 40 4.56 1.11 -1.58
CA ARG A 40 5.24 2.04 -0.68
C ARG A 40 5.76 1.36 0.57
N ALA A 41 4.99 0.46 1.18
CA ALA A 41 5.40 -0.29 2.36
C ALA A 41 6.62 -1.17 2.09
N LEU A 42 6.61 -1.88 0.95
CA LEU A 42 7.74 -2.74 0.54
C LEU A 42 9.00 -1.93 0.28
N ILE A 43 8.88 -0.77 -0.38
CA ILE A 43 10.03 0.12 -0.62
C ILE A 43 10.62 0.61 0.71
N LEU A 44 9.78 1.06 1.65
CA LEU A 44 10.23 1.52 2.96
C LEU A 44 10.93 0.40 3.74
N TYR A 45 10.36 -0.80 3.69
CA TYR A 45 10.96 -1.99 4.30
C TYR A 45 12.36 -2.27 3.71
N GLN A 46 12.47 -2.33 2.38
CA GLN A 46 13.73 -2.58 1.67
C GLN A 46 14.79 -1.49 1.92
N GLN A 47 14.38 -0.27 2.23
CA GLN A 47 15.26 0.83 2.59
C GLN A 47 15.70 0.82 4.06
N GLY A 48 15.24 -0.17 4.86
CA GLY A 48 15.56 -0.26 6.28
C GLY A 48 14.84 0.77 7.15
N ALA A 49 13.69 1.30 6.69
CA ALA A 49 12.93 2.29 7.46
C ALA A 49 12.33 1.75 8.76
N GLY A 50 12.29 0.42 8.93
CA GLY A 50 11.83 -0.25 10.15
C GLY A 50 11.39 -1.70 9.89
N SER A 51 10.78 -2.31 10.91
CA SER A 51 10.20 -3.65 10.79
C SER A 51 9.04 -3.70 9.80
N LEU A 52 8.66 -4.91 9.39
CA LEU A 52 7.54 -5.11 8.47
C LEU A 52 6.20 -4.68 9.09
N GLY A 53 6.03 -4.87 10.41
CA GLY A 53 4.89 -4.33 11.16
C GLY A 53 4.87 -2.80 11.16
N TYR A 54 6.00 -2.18 11.49
CA TYR A 54 6.13 -0.72 11.53
C TYR A 54 5.76 -0.05 10.21
N VAL A 55 6.30 -0.54 9.08
CA VAL A 55 6.00 0.07 7.77
C VAL A 55 4.56 -0.20 7.33
N ALA A 56 3.94 -1.31 7.75
CA ALA A 56 2.55 -1.62 7.45
C ALA A 56 1.61 -0.62 8.13
N ASP A 57 1.86 -0.32 9.41
CA ASP A 57 1.13 0.70 10.16
C ASP A 57 1.28 2.08 9.53
N LEU A 58 2.51 2.45 9.13
CA LEU A 58 2.81 3.76 8.54
C LEU A 58 2.03 4.03 7.24
N VAL A 59 1.73 3.00 6.45
CA VAL A 59 0.98 3.14 5.20
C VAL A 59 -0.49 2.72 5.34
N GLY A 60 -0.92 2.30 6.52
CA GLY A 60 -2.31 1.91 6.81
C GLY A 60 -2.75 0.61 6.15
N ILE A 61 -1.87 -0.40 6.10
CA ILE A 61 -2.22 -1.77 5.66
C ILE A 61 -1.90 -2.78 6.76
N SER A 62 -2.55 -3.94 6.74
CA SER A 62 -2.23 -4.98 7.74
C SER A 62 -0.86 -5.61 7.48
N LYS A 63 -0.10 -5.90 8.55
CA LYS A 63 1.16 -6.65 8.51
C LYS A 63 1.02 -7.97 7.74
N ARG A 64 -0.09 -8.68 7.90
CA ARG A 64 -0.38 -9.95 7.21
C ARG A 64 -0.44 -9.78 5.69
N VAL A 65 -1.14 -8.76 5.20
CA VAL A 65 -1.24 -8.47 3.76
C VAL A 65 0.14 -8.13 3.19
N LEU A 66 0.91 -7.30 3.90
CA LEU A 66 2.26 -6.95 3.49
C LEU A 66 3.20 -8.16 3.44
N LEU A 67 3.10 -9.07 4.42
CA LEU A 67 3.92 -10.28 4.47
C LEU A 67 3.64 -11.23 3.31
N GLU A 68 2.37 -11.45 2.98
CA GLU A 68 1.99 -12.31 1.85
C GLU A 68 2.50 -11.75 0.52
N GLU A 69 2.42 -10.43 0.33
CA GLU A 69 2.91 -9.77 -0.87
C GLU A 69 4.44 -9.74 -0.95
N ALA A 70 5.13 -9.52 0.17
CA ALA A 70 6.58 -9.64 0.23
C ALA A 70 7.03 -11.06 -0.16
N ARG A 71 6.29 -12.09 0.31
CA ARG A 71 6.53 -13.50 -0.04
C ARG A 71 6.36 -13.74 -1.54
N GLN A 72 5.23 -13.32 -2.12
CA GLN A 72 4.95 -13.53 -3.54
C GLN A 72 5.99 -12.85 -4.44
N ARG A 73 6.54 -11.71 -4.02
CA ARG A 73 7.51 -10.93 -4.80
C ARG A 73 8.96 -11.33 -4.55
N GLY A 74 9.22 -12.35 -3.71
CA GLY A 74 10.59 -12.71 -3.31
C GLY A 74 11.31 -11.64 -2.51
N ALA A 75 10.57 -10.63 -2.02
CA ALA A 75 11.06 -9.55 -1.16
C ALA A 75 10.95 -9.93 0.33
N LEU A 76 11.04 -11.22 0.63
CA LEU A 76 11.04 -11.70 2.00
C LEU A 76 12.20 -11.07 2.76
N PRO A 77 12.01 -10.72 4.04
CA PRO A 77 13.12 -10.53 4.95
C PRO A 77 14.08 -11.72 4.79
N HIS A 78 15.34 -11.47 4.42
CA HIS A 78 16.36 -12.27 5.08
C HIS A 78 16.19 -11.95 6.55
N PHE A 79 16.06 -12.97 7.38
CA PHE A 79 15.78 -12.84 8.81
C PHE A 79 16.70 -11.76 9.42
N ASP A 80 16.19 -10.53 9.55
CA ASP A 80 17.01 -9.37 9.92
C ASP A 80 16.89 -9.24 11.42
N GLU A 81 17.86 -9.80 12.13
CA GLU A 81 17.91 -9.89 13.60
C GLU A 81 17.68 -8.53 14.28
N HIS A 82 17.99 -7.43 13.57
CA HIS A 82 17.82 -6.05 14.03
C HIS A 82 16.37 -5.63 14.37
N TYR A 83 15.34 -6.28 13.81
CA TYR A 83 13.95 -5.89 14.02
C TYR A 83 13.08 -6.98 14.66
N VAL A 84 13.67 -8.11 15.03
CA VAL A 84 12.97 -9.27 15.59
C VAL A 84 12.22 -8.91 16.88
N GLU A 85 12.84 -8.12 17.76
CA GLU A 85 12.22 -7.71 19.03
C GLU A 85 10.99 -6.82 18.84
N GLN A 86 10.93 -6.03 17.76
CA GLN A 86 9.76 -5.22 17.45
C GLN A 86 8.63 -6.06 16.87
N ASP A 87 8.96 -7.04 16.03
CA ASP A 87 7.96 -7.87 15.35
C ASP A 87 7.33 -8.96 16.24
N LEU A 88 8.00 -9.37 17.33
CA LEU A 88 7.49 -10.33 18.32
C LEU A 88 6.57 -9.70 19.37
N ASN A 89 6.64 -8.39 19.55
CA ASN A 89 5.92 -7.65 20.59
C ASN A 89 4.69 -6.88 20.06
N GLN A 90 4.33 -7.06 18.78
CA GLN A 90 3.18 -6.44 18.11
C GLN A 90 2.06 -7.44 17.81
#